data_AF-A0A1H3LHG8-F1
#
_entry.id   AF-A0A1H3LHG8-F1
#
_cell.length_a   1.000
_cell.length_b   1.000
_cell.length_c   1.000
_cell.angle_alpha   90.00
_cell.angle_beta   90.00
_cell.angle_gamma   90.00
#
_symmetry.space_group_name_H-M   'P 1'
#
loop_
_entity.id
_entity.type
_entity.pdbx_description
1 polymer ?
#
loop_
_entity_poly.entity_id
_entity_poly.type
_entity_poly.pdbx_seq_one_letter_code
_entity_poly.pdbx_strand_id
1 'polypeptide(L)' 'MSSPFQTVTSPADELTHLVLHSPAMPGHRPEELPRATLCGGRSSGWHASSPGEVGCLTCLYSAPQFMALPGFWVIR' A
#
# COMPACT_ATOMS: atom_id res chain seq x y z
N MET A 1 -9.84 1.45 12.96
CA MET A 1 -9.34 0.40 12.06
C MET A 1 -8.04 0.91 11.47
N SER A 2 -6.94 0.16 11.63
CA SER A 2 -5.66 0.46 10.98
C SER A 2 -5.82 0.20 9.48
N SER A 3 -5.52 1.20 8.65
CA SER A 3 -5.46 1.03 7.20
C SER A 3 -4.40 -0.04 6.85
N PRO A 4 -4.58 -0.90 5.83
CA PRO A 4 -3.51 -1.80 5.35
C PRO A 4 -2.46 -1.06 4.50
N PHE A 5 -2.69 0.22 4.21
CA PHE A 5 -1.82 1.04 3.38
C PHE A 5 -0.89 1.89 4.23
N GLN A 6 0.34 2.04 3.76
CA GLN A 6 1.28 3.05 4.22
C GLN A 6 1.61 3.98 3.07
N THR A 7 1.84 5.25 3.41
CA THR A 7 2.23 6.27 2.44
C THR A 7 3.74 6.28 2.29
N VAL A 8 4.22 6.38 1.05
CA VAL A 8 5.63 6.44 0.69
C VAL A 8 5.89 7.52 -0.35
N THR A 9 7.14 7.88 -0.54
CA THR A 9 7.60 8.66 -1.69
C THR A 9 8.16 7.74 -2.78
N SER A 10 8.25 8.27 -4.00
CA SER A 10 8.83 7.61 -5.17
C SER A 10 10.01 8.45 -5.68
N PRO A 11 11.06 7.85 -6.27
CA PRO A 11 12.08 8.61 -6.97
C PRO A 11 11.65 9.04 -8.38
N ALA A 12 10.51 8.56 -8.88
CA ALA A 12 10.03 8.84 -10.22
C ALA A 12 9.24 10.17 -10.31
N ASP A 13 8.70 10.66 -9.19
CA ASP A 13 7.88 11.87 -9.13
C ASP A 13 7.84 12.45 -7.70
N GLU A 14 7.24 13.63 -7.54
CA GLU A 14 7.09 14.31 -6.25
C GLU A 14 5.78 13.95 -5.51
N LEU A 15 5.01 13.00 -6.03
CA LEU A 15 3.74 12.59 -5.42
C LEU A 15 4.00 11.60 -4.27
N THR A 16 3.06 11.58 -3.32
CA THR A 16 2.97 10.48 -2.37
C THR A 16 2.26 9.29 -3.00
N HIS A 17 2.68 8.08 -2.63
CA HIS A 17 2.18 6.80 -3.15
C HIS A 17 1.75 5.89 -2.01
N LEU A 18 1.00 4.84 -2.31
CA LEU A 18 0.62 3.81 -1.35
C LEU A 18 1.43 2.54 -1.55
N VAL A 19 1.85 1.93 -0.44
CA VAL A 19 2.32 0.54 -0.38
C VAL A 19 1.46 -0.24 0.60
N LEU A 20 1.35 -1.54 0.38
CA LEU A 20 0.74 -2.45 1.34
C LEU A 20 1.77 -2.76 2.45
N HIS A 21 1.39 -2.63 3.72
CA HIS A 21 2.30 -2.92 4.85
C HIS A 21 1.85 -4.07 5.74
N SER A 22 0.63 -4.56 5.53
CA SER A 22 0.08 -5.69 6.27
C SER A 22 -0.70 -6.55 5.27
N PRO A 23 -0.50 -7.87 5.28
CA PRO A 23 -0.72 -8.71 4.13
C PRO A 23 -2.21 -9.02 4.04
N ALA A 24 -2.70 -8.88 2.82
CA ALA A 24 -3.94 -9.49 2.48
C ALA A 24 -3.83 -10.10 1.07
N MET A 25 -2.76 -10.84 0.78
CA MET A 25 -2.74 -11.73 -0.39
C MET A 25 -2.69 -13.18 0.10
N PRO A 26 -3.64 -14.04 -0.30
CA PRO A 26 -3.63 -15.45 0.08
C PRO A 26 -2.29 -16.10 -0.28
N GLY A 27 -1.67 -16.78 0.68
CA GLY A 27 -0.43 -17.54 0.46
C GLY A 27 0.88 -16.74 0.54
N HIS A 28 0.85 -15.44 0.84
CA HIS A 28 2.05 -14.62 0.97
C HIS A 28 2.20 -13.99 2.35
N ARG A 29 3.41 -14.06 2.91
CA ARG A 29 3.78 -13.28 4.10
C ARG A 29 4.01 -11.81 3.71
N PRO A 30 3.73 -10.83 4.59
CA PRO A 30 3.92 -9.42 4.27
C PRO A 30 5.38 -9.08 3.94
N GLU A 31 6.33 -9.81 4.50
CA GLU A 31 7.76 -9.65 4.20
C GLU A 31 8.16 -10.17 2.81
N GLU A 32 7.33 -11.04 2.21
CA GLU A 32 7.54 -11.63 0.88
C GLU A 32 6.93 -10.77 -0.23
N LEU A 33 6.08 -9.79 0.13
CA LEU A 33 5.47 -8.89 -0.83
C LEU A 33 6.52 -7.85 -1.28
N PRO A 34 6.65 -7.62 -2.60
CA PRO A 34 7.50 -6.54 -3.07
C PRO A 34 6.97 -5.22 -2.47
N ARG A 35 7.89 -4.41 -1.91
CA ARG A 35 7.61 -3.02 -1.49
C ARG A 35 7.43 -2.10 -2.70
N ALA A 36 6.68 -2.58 -3.69
CA ALA A 36 6.24 -1.83 -4.83
C ALA A 36 5.02 -1.01 -4.42
N THR A 37 4.96 0.22 -4.92
CA THR A 37 3.75 1.03 -4.79
C THR A 37 2.60 0.37 -5.54
N LEU A 38 1.36 0.68 -5.17
CA LEU A 38 0.18 0.12 -5.85
C LEU A 38 0.11 0.50 -7.34
N CYS A 39 0.77 1.57 -7.75
CA CYS A 39 0.89 1.98 -9.15
C CYS A 39 2.04 1.26 -9.91
N GLY A 40 2.75 0.33 -9.27
CA GLY A 40 3.89 -0.40 -9.85
C GLY A 40 5.22 0.38 -9.80
N GLY A 41 5.22 1.61 -9.28
CA GLY A 41 6.40 2.43 -9.07
C GLY A 41 7.27 1.94 -7.91
N ARG A 42 8.55 2.36 -7.92
CA ARG A 42 9.50 2.09 -6.84
C ARG A 42 9.23 3.04 -5.67
N SER A 43 9.30 2.54 -4.45
CA SER A 43 9.30 3.36 -3.25
C SER A 43 10.73 3.81 -2.91
N SER A 44 10.90 5.03 -2.39
CA SER A 44 12.19 5.57 -1.92
C SER A 44 12.24 5.74 -0.40
N GLY A 45 11.09 6.00 0.24
CA GLY A 45 11.03 6.13 1.70
C GLY A 45 9.61 6.27 2.24
N TRP A 46 9.46 6.10 3.55
CA TRP A 46 8.19 6.32 4.24
C TRP A 46 7.80 7.78 4.24
N HIS A 47 6.49 8.04 4.14
CA HIS A 47 5.93 9.38 4.25
C HIS A 47 4.88 9.41 5.36
N ALA A 48 4.90 10.46 6.19
CA ALA A 48 4.04 10.57 7.37
C ALA A 48 2.57 10.91 7.06
N SER A 49 2.22 11.17 5.79
CA SER A 49 0.85 11.50 5.39
C SER A 49 -0.12 10.35 5.60
N SER A 50 -1.36 10.71 5.89
CA SER A 50 -2.46 9.75 5.95
C SER A 50 -2.66 9.09 4.58
N PRO A 51 -2.99 7.78 4.51
CA PRO A 51 -3.31 7.13 3.23
C PRO A 51 -4.44 7.79 2.45
N GLY A 52 -5.35 8.52 3.13
CA GLY A 52 -6.42 9.30 2.50
C GLY A 52 -5.96 10.60 1.82
N GLU A 53 -4.70 11.00 2.03
CA GLU A 53 -4.09 12.22 1.48
C GLU A 53 -3.06 11.89 0.38
N VAL A 54 -3.10 10.68 -0.17
CA VAL A 54 -2.16 10.25 -1.21
C VAL A 54 -2.36 11.04 -2.51
N GLY A 55 -1.25 11.50 -3.09
CA GLY A 55 -1.25 12.28 -4.34
C GLY A 55 -1.36 11.41 -5.61
N CYS A 56 -0.88 10.17 -5.57
CA CYS A 56 -0.97 9.26 -6.71
C CYS A 56 -2.40 8.73 -6.90
N LEU A 57 -3.12 9.26 -7.89
CA LEU A 57 -4.47 8.82 -8.23
C LEU A 57 -4.54 7.32 -8.60
N THR A 58 -3.52 6.79 -9.28
CA THR A 58 -3.45 5.35 -9.60
C THR A 58 -3.41 4.49 -8.34
N CYS A 59 -2.66 4.91 -7.32
CA CYS A 59 -2.65 4.23 -6.03
C CYS A 59 -4.02 4.30 -5.36
N LEU A 60 -4.68 5.46 -5.40
CA LEU A 60 -6.02 5.66 -4.83
C LEU A 60 -7.07 4.76 -5.51
N TYR A 61 -7.06 4.67 -6.85
CA TYR A 61 -8.00 3.82 -7.60
C TYR A 61 -7.73 2.33 -7.45
N SER A 62 -6.47 1.94 -7.19
CA SER A 62 -6.09 0.54 -7.01
C SER A 62 -6.37 0.06 -5.58
N ALA A 63 -6.33 0.95 -4.58
CA ALA A 63 -6.50 0.61 -3.17
C ALA A 63 -7.77 -0.23 -2.87
N PRO A 64 -8.97 0.04 -3.42
CA PRO A 64 -10.15 -0.80 -3.17
C PRO A 64 -9.99 -2.27 -3.52
N GLN A 65 -9.17 -2.62 -4.51
CA GLN A 65 -8.91 -4.03 -4.89
C GLN A 65 -8.24 -4.81 -3.76
N PHE A 66 -7.48 -4.11 -2.91
CA PHE A 66 -6.79 -4.68 -1.76
C PHE A 66 -7.60 -4.52 -0.46
N MET A 67 -8.69 -3.75 -0.47
CA MET A 67 -9.62 -3.61 0.67
C MET A 67 -10.78 -4.61 0.64
N ALA A 68 -11.15 -5.13 -0.54
CA ALA A 68 -12.35 -5.94 -0.74
C ALA A 68 -12.14 -7.47 -0.68
N LEU A 69 -11.00 -7.95 -0.18
CA LEU A 69 -10.75 -9.39 -0.11
C LEU A 69 -11.42 -10.01 1.13
N PRO A 70 -12.41 -10.90 0.95
CA PRO A 70 -13.03 -11.61 2.07
C PRO A 70 -12.04 -12.67 2.55
N GLY A 71 -11.47 -12.49 3.75
CA GLY A 71 -10.77 -13.59 4.43
C GLY A 71 -9.42 -13.34 5.07
N PHE A 72 -9.12 -12.15 5.59
CA PHE A 72 -7.92 -11.98 6.43
C PHE A 72 -8.24 -12.16 7.90
N TRP A 73 -7.97 -13.36 8.38
CA TRP A 73 -7.79 -13.64 9.80
C TRP A 73 -6.54 -12.91 10.28
N VAL A 74 -6.74 -11.95 11.18
CA VAL A 74 -5.64 -11.41 12.00
C VAL A 74 -5.26 -12.53 12.96
N ILE A 75 -4.14 -13.21 12.71
CA ILE A 75 -3.56 -14.11 13.70
C ILE A 75 -3.04 -13.22 14.83
N ARG A 76 -3.70 -13.27 15.99
CA ARG A 76 -3.25 -12.71 17.25
C ARG A 76 -2.30 -13.67 17.94
#